data_AF-A0A2V8N690-F1
#
_entry.id   AF-A0A2V8N690-F1
#
_cell.length_a   1.000
_cell.length_b   1.000
_cell.length_c   1.000
_cell.angle_alpha   90.00
_cell.angle_beta   90.00
_cell.angle_gamma   90.00
#
_symmetry.space_group_name_H-M   'P 1'
#
loop_
_entity.id
_entity.type
_entity.pdbx_description
1 polymer ?
#
loop_
_entity_poly.entity_id
_entity_poly.type
_entity_poly.pdbx_seq_one_letter_code
_entity_poly.pdbx_strand_id
1 'polypeptide(L)'
;MNVQMYMISVKGTLTEDTSREIQRFVRKCGGLILMSTQTGPLVALSDEQAAVVANHSLVGFMGPVHLNPRGLAAGHLQQIFAENLSKQLIIEDRGDGEPAS
;
A
#
# COMPACT_ATOMS: atom_id res chain seq x y z
N MET A 1 4.33 -11.45 -12.20
CA MET A 1 4.27 -10.02 -11.82
C MET A 1 5.33 -9.78 -10.75
N ASN A 2 6.28 -8.87 -10.99
CA ASN A 2 7.23 -8.46 -9.96
C ASN A 2 6.58 -7.36 -9.11
N VAL A 3 6.46 -7.58 -7.81
CA VAL A 3 5.84 -6.64 -6.87
C VAL A 3 6.95 -6.04 -6.02
N GLN A 4 6.98 -4.71 -5.93
CA GLN A 4 7.98 -3.97 -5.18
C GLN A 4 7.32 -3.03 -4.17
N MET A 5 8.09 -2.63 -3.15
CA MET A 5 7.62 -1.67 -2.16
C MET A 5 7.83 -0.25 -2.67
N TYR A 6 6.81 0.58 -2.52
CA TYR A 6 6.83 2.00 -2.82
C TYR A 6 6.38 2.80 -1.60
N MET A 7 7.05 3.92 -1.35
CA MET A 7 6.60 4.90 -0.37
C MET A 7 5.87 6.03 -1.09
N ILE A 8 4.67 6.33 -0.63
CA ILE A 8 3.87 7.45 -1.13
C ILE A 8 3.94 8.58 -0.08
N SER A 9 4.30 9.77 -0.55
CA SER A 9 4.13 11.02 0.20
C SER A 9 2.96 11.78 -0.40
N VAL A 10 1.97 12.12 0.42
CA VAL A 10 0.79 12.88 0.01
C VAL A 10 1.14 14.37 -0.12
N LYS A 11 0.51 15.07 -1.07
CA LYS A 11 0.64 16.52 -1.21
C LYS A 11 0.02 17.22 0.01
N GLY A 12 0.77 18.14 0.61
CA GLY A 12 0.30 18.90 1.77
C GLY A 12 0.25 18.06 3.03
N THR A 13 -0.70 18.35 3.92
CA THR A 13 -0.85 17.66 5.20
C THR A 13 -1.67 16.39 5.03
N LEU A 14 -1.12 15.25 5.49
CA LEU A 14 -1.89 14.01 5.56
C LEU A 14 -3.00 14.14 6.60
N THR A 15 -4.24 14.09 6.13
CA THR A 15 -5.45 13.97 6.95
C THR A 15 -5.99 12.56 6.88
N GLU A 16 -6.86 12.17 7.81
CA GLU A 16 -7.52 10.88 7.74
C GLU A 16 -8.29 10.67 6.42
N ASP A 17 -8.91 11.72 5.89
CA ASP A 17 -9.67 11.65 4.64
C ASP A 17 -8.75 11.39 3.45
N THR A 18 -7.68 12.17 3.31
CA THR A 18 -6.67 11.96 2.25
C THR A 18 -5.98 10.59 2.38
N SER A 19 -5.79 10.11 3.61
CA SER A 19 -5.23 8.78 3.88
C SER A 19 -6.19 7.67 3.45
N ARG A 20 -7.48 7.79 3.78
CA ARG A 20 -8.52 6.84 3.33
C ARG A 20 -8.65 6.84 1.81
N GLU A 21 -8.61 8.01 1.18
CA GLU A 21 -8.73 8.15 -0.27
C GLU A 21 -7.56 7.47 -0.99
N ILE A 22 -6.31 7.80 -0.63
CA ILE A 22 -5.13 7.22 -1.29
C ILE A 22 -5.05 5.70 -1.07
N GLN A 23 -5.39 5.20 0.12
CA GLN A 23 -5.42 3.77 0.40
C GLN A 23 -6.50 3.04 -0.42
N ARG A 24 -7.68 3.63 -0.57
CA ARG A 24 -8.74 3.09 -1.43
C ARG A 24 -8.31 3.08 -2.90
N PHE A 25 -7.64 4.13 -3.36
CA PHE A 25 -7.15 4.20 -4.73
C PHE A 25 -6.11 3.11 -5.02
N VAL A 26 -5.12 2.96 -4.14
CA VAL A 26 -4.10 1.90 -4.24
C VAL A 26 -4.75 0.52 -4.30
N ARG A 27 -5.73 0.23 -3.44
CA ARG A 27 -6.47 -1.03 -3.47
C ARG A 27 -7.25 -1.25 -4.76
N LYS A 28 -7.90 -0.22 -5.30
CA LYS A 28 -8.59 -0.30 -6.60
C LYS A 28 -7.64 -0.62 -7.75
N CYS A 29 -6.36 -0.24 -7.66
CA CYS A 29 -5.34 -0.64 -8.62
C CYS A 29 -4.82 -2.07 -8.40
N GLY A 30 -5.31 -2.81 -7.40
CA GLY A 30 -4.79 -4.12 -7.02
C GLY A 30 -3.48 -4.06 -6.21
N GLY A 31 -3.19 -2.89 -5.62
CA GLY A 31 -2.05 -2.68 -4.73
C GLY A 31 -2.38 -2.99 -3.28
N LEU A 32 -1.35 -3.31 -2.50
CA LEU A 32 -1.50 -3.73 -1.11
C LEU A 32 -0.89 -2.69 -0.16
N ILE A 33 -1.57 -2.40 0.94
CA ILE A 33 -1.07 -1.44 1.94
C ILE A 33 -0.22 -2.18 2.97
N LEU A 34 1.08 -1.91 3.03
CA LEU A 34 1.98 -2.58 3.97
C LEU A 34 1.97 -1.91 5.34
N MET A 35 1.95 -0.57 5.36
CA MET A 35 1.99 0.23 6.57
C MET A 35 1.54 1.67 6.26
N SER A 36 0.92 2.35 7.23
CA SER A 36 0.70 3.80 7.14
C SER A 36 1.80 4.56 7.87
N THR A 37 2.32 5.63 7.28
CA THR A 37 3.27 6.54 7.91
C THR A 37 2.65 7.94 8.06
N GLN A 38 3.39 8.86 8.68
CA GLN A 38 2.92 10.25 8.86
C GLN A 38 2.76 11.03 7.56
N THR A 39 3.49 10.65 6.50
CA THR A 39 3.48 11.35 5.20
C THR A 39 2.65 10.63 4.15
N GLY A 40 2.34 9.35 4.37
CA GLY A 40 1.52 8.52 3.50
C GLY A 40 1.83 7.02 3.65
N PRO A 41 1.18 6.16 2.87
CA PRO A 41 1.36 4.72 3.02
C PRO A 41 2.64 4.20 2.35
N LEU A 42 3.19 3.13 2.95
CA LEU A 42 4.08 2.19 2.28
C LEU A 42 3.23 1.10 1.65
N VAL A 43 3.43 0.84 0.37
CA VAL A 43 2.56 -0.03 -0.44
C VAL A 43 3.38 -1.03 -1.25
N ALA A 44 2.77 -2.15 -1.60
CA ALA A 44 3.30 -3.12 -2.55
C ALA A 44 2.53 -3.01 -3.88
N LEU A 45 3.26 -2.77 -4.98
CA LEU A 45 2.72 -2.53 -6.32
C LEU A 45 3.56 -3.25 -7.38
N SER A 46 2.93 -3.64 -8.49
CA SER A 46 3.64 -3.90 -9.75
C SER A 46 4.04 -2.58 -10.42
N ASP A 47 4.94 -2.63 -11.40
CA ASP A 47 5.39 -1.42 -12.11
C ASP A 47 4.24 -0.72 -12.88
N GLU A 48 3.29 -1.50 -13.43
CA GLU A 48 2.09 -0.97 -14.09
C GLU A 48 1.19 -0.23 -13.09
N GLN A 49 0.94 -0.84 -11.93
CA GLN A 49 0.15 -0.22 -10.87
C GLN A 49 0.84 1.03 -10.30
N ALA A 50 2.17 0.98 -10.14
CA ALA A 50 2.97 2.11 -9.70
C ALA A 50 2.83 3.31 -10.65
N ALA A 51 2.89 3.10 -11.97
CA ALA A 51 2.68 4.17 -12.93
C ALA A 51 1.30 4.84 -12.78
N VAL A 52 0.25 4.07 -12.52
CA VAL A 52 -1.11 4.61 -12.29
C VAL A 52 -1.18 5.37 -10.96
N VAL A 53 -0.65 4.78 -9.87
CA VAL A 53 -0.66 5.38 -8.53
C VAL A 53 0.14 6.68 -8.45
N ALA A 54 1.30 6.73 -9.10
CA ALA A 54 2.15 7.92 -9.14
C ALA A 54 1.43 9.16 -9.72
N ASN A 55 0.47 8.95 -10.62
CA ASN A 55 -0.29 10.02 -11.28
C ASN A 55 -1.53 10.49 -10.50
N HIS A 56 -1.82 9.89 -9.34
CA HIS A 56 -2.96 10.29 -8.53
C HIS A 56 -2.80 11.74 -8.02
N SER A 57 -3.90 12.51 -8.01
CA SER A 57 -3.87 13.95 -7.69
C SER A 57 -3.26 14.25 -6.31
N LEU A 58 -3.51 13.37 -5.33
CA LEU A 58 -2.98 13.46 -3.97
C LEU A 58 -1.50 13.07 -3.82
N VAL A 59 -0.88 12.41 -4.80
CA VAL A 59 0.50 11.93 -4.67
C VAL A 59 1.48 13.06 -4.97
N GLY A 60 2.22 13.49 -3.94
CA GLY A 60 3.27 14.51 -4.07
C GLY A 60 4.61 13.92 -4.48
N PHE A 61 4.91 12.73 -3.96
CA PHE A 61 6.08 11.95 -4.33
C PHE A 61 5.77 10.47 -4.17
N MET A 62 6.31 9.66 -5.07
CA MET A 62 6.34 8.20 -4.92
C MET A 62 7.69 7.67 -5.36
N GLY A 63 8.28 6.78 -4.57
CA GLY A 63 9.56 6.17 -4.90
C GLY A 63 9.70 4.75 -4.38
N PRO A 64 10.51 3.91 -5.05
CA PRO A 64 10.75 2.55 -4.60
C PRO A 64 11.53 2.56 -3.28
N VAL A 65 11.21 1.61 -2.40
CA VAL A 65 11.88 1.44 -1.11
C VAL A 65 12.37 0.01 -0.99
N HIS A 66 13.59 -0.14 -0.48
CA HIS A 66 14.18 -1.43 -0.19
C HIS A 66 14.52 -1.51 1.30
N LEU A 67 14.09 -2.57 1.95
CA LEU A 67 14.57 -2.87 3.30
C LEU A 67 16.04 -3.29 3.20
N ASN A 68 16.90 -2.69 4.02
CA ASN A 68 18.24 -3.21 4.22
C ASN A 68 18.14 -4.51 5.05
N PRO A 69 18.45 -5.70 4.50
CA PRO A 69 18.28 -6.97 5.21
C PRO A 69 19.21 -7.10 6.43
N ARG A 70 20.27 -6.29 6.51
CA ARG A 70 21.19 -6.23 7.66
C ARG A 70 20.79 -5.17 8.68
N GLY A 71 19.67 -4.47 8.47
CA GLY A 71 19.17 -3.48 9.39
C GLY A 71 18.59 -4.13 10.65
N LEU A 72 18.86 -3.51 11.81
CA LEU A 72 18.40 -3.98 13.13
C LEU A 72 16.88 -4.25 13.19
N ALA A 73 16.07 -3.48 12.47
CA ALA A 73 14.61 -3.59 12.47
C ALA A 73 14.04 -4.35 11.25
N ALA A 74 14.87 -4.85 10.33
CA ALA A 74 14.42 -5.39 9.05
C ALA A 74 13.47 -6.59 9.23
N GLY A 75 13.80 -7.52 10.13
CA GLY A 75 12.95 -8.67 10.42
C GLY A 75 11.60 -8.28 11.03
N HIS A 76 11.58 -7.33 11.97
CA HIS A 76 10.33 -6.85 12.56
C HIS A 76 9.44 -6.14 11.54
N LEU A 77 10.02 -5.31 10.67
CA LEU A 77 9.27 -4.65 9.59
C LEU A 77 8.69 -5.66 8.61
N GLN A 78 9.46 -6.68 8.22
CA GLN A 78 8.96 -7.76 7.37
C GLN A 78 7.78 -8.50 8.01
N GLN A 79 7.85 -8.78 9.32
CA GLN A 79 6.75 -9.40 10.04
C GLN A 79 5.49 -8.52 10.04
N ILE A 80 5.63 -7.23 10.36
CA ILE A 80 4.51 -6.26 10.33
C ILE A 80 3.88 -6.22 8.92
N PHE A 81 4.70 -6.23 7.87
CA PHE A 81 4.21 -6.23 6.50
C PHE A 81 3.45 -7.52 6.19
N ALA A 82 3.98 -8.70 6.56
CA ALA A 82 3.32 -9.98 6.36
C ALA A 82 1.97 -10.05 7.09
N GLU A 83 1.90 -9.56 8.33
CA GLU A 83 0.66 -9.50 9.11
C GLU A 83 -0.39 -8.59 8.47
N ASN A 84 0.00 -7.41 7.98
CA ASN A 84 -0.91 -6.48 7.33
C ASN A 84 -1.37 -6.99 5.95
N LEU A 85 -0.50 -7.67 5.22
CA LEU A 85 -0.85 -8.35 3.97
C LEU A 85 -1.88 -9.46 4.20
N SER A 86 -1.66 -10.30 5.22
CA SER A 86 -2.55 -11.42 5.52
C SER A 86 -3.98 -10.96 5.82
N LYS A 87 -4.14 -9.84 6.53
CA LYS A 87 -5.45 -9.23 6.81
C LYS A 87 -6.17 -8.74 5.56
N GLN A 88 -5.45 -8.38 4.51
CA GLN A 88 -6.02 -7.86 3.26
C GLN A 88 -6.45 -8.98 2.32
N LEU A 89 -5.65 -10.06 2.24
CA LEU A 89 -5.99 -11.23 1.42
C LEU A 89 -7.25 -11.96 1.92
N ILE A 90 -7.47 -12.02 3.23
CA ILE A 90 -8.68 -12.60 3.83
C ILE A 90 -9.94 -11.79 3.49
N ILE A 91 -9.79 -10.47 3.26
CA ILE A 91 -10.91 -9.60 2.89
C ILE A 91 -11.26 -9.77 1.42
N GLU A 92 -10.28 -9.99 0.55
CA GLU A 92 -10.52 -10.29 -0.87
C GLU A 92 -11.24 -11.63 -1.06
N ASP A 93 -10.88 -12.67 -0.29
CA ASP A 93 -11.53 -14.00 -0.36
C ASP A 93 -13.00 -14.00 0.09
N ARG A 94 -13.43 -12.98 0.85
CA ARG A 94 -14.85 -12.79 1.23
C ARG A 94 -15.66 -12.00 0.19
N GLY A 95 -15.05 -11.57 -0.91
CA GLY A 95 -15.65 -10.72 -1.94
C GLY A 95 -16.47 -11.45 -3.01
N ASP A 96 -16.35 -12.78 -3.13
CA ASP A 96 -17.04 -13.59 -4.16
C ASP A 96 -18.19 -14.45 -3.58
N GLY A 97 -18.89 -13.93 -2.59
CA GLY A 97 -19.99 -14.61 -1.92
C GLY A 97 -21.22 -13.74 -1.76
N GLU A 98 -21.79 -13.22 -2.86
CA GLU A 98 -23.18 -12.76 -2.87
C GLU A 98 -24.10 -13.98 -2.74
N PRO A 99 -24.90 -14.16 -1.67
CA PRO A 99 -26.08 -14.99 -1.76
C PRO A 99 -27.12 -14.22 -2.57
N ALA A 100 -27.42 -14.72 -3.78
CA ALA A 100 -28.59 -14.28 -4.51
C ALA A 100 -29.83 -14.43 -3.62
N SER A 101 -30.56 -13.33 -3.39
CA SER A 101 -31.93 -13.31 -2.89
C SER A 101 -32.68 -12.16 -3.53
#